data_AF-A0A9P0N5R8-F1
#
_entry.id   AF-A0A9P0N5R8-F1
#
_cell.length_a   1.000
_cell.length_b   1.000
_cell.length_c   1.000
_cell.angle_alpha   90.00
_cell.angle_beta   90.00
_cell.angle_gamma   90.00
#
_symmetry.space_group_name_H-M   'P 1'
#
loop_
_entity.id
_entity.type
_entity.pdbx_description
1 polymer ?
#
loop_
_entity_poly.entity_id
_entity_poly.type
_entity_poly.pdbx_seq_one_letter_code
_entity_poly.pdbx_strand_id
1 'polypeptide(L)'
;MEKYCIVKNASTPSYAAVMDSRGECLIGLGDMALHNNISIDLVNKHIDVLHDAPLVVLDGNVPQATVNHVLDVCQRLQKPEWKNIQSQIKTVR
;
A
#
# COMPACT_ATOMS: atom_id res chain seq x y z
N MET A 1 -18.37 -12.07 -2.60
CA MET A 1 -16.97 -12.54 -2.46
C MET A 1 -16.22 -11.53 -1.63
N GLU A 2 -15.42 -11.99 -0.68
CA GLU A 2 -14.60 -11.13 0.16
C GLU A 2 -13.47 -10.51 -0.67
N LYS A 3 -13.40 -9.19 -0.76
CA LYS A 3 -12.38 -8.44 -1.53
C LYS A 3 -11.22 -8.01 -0.63
N TYR A 4 -10.81 -8.88 0.28
CA TYR A 4 -9.76 -8.57 1.26
C TYR A 4 -8.78 -9.74 1.41
N CYS A 5 -7.58 -9.43 1.87
CA CYS A 5 -6.49 -10.40 2.04
C CYS A 5 -6.09 -10.46 3.52
N ILE A 6 -5.93 -11.68 4.06
CA ILE A 6 -5.45 -11.92 5.42
C ILE A 6 -4.14 -12.69 5.37
N VAL A 7 -3.12 -12.17 6.05
CA VAL A 7 -1.88 -12.91 6.32
C VAL A 7 -2.00 -13.52 7.72
N LYS A 8 -1.97 -14.85 7.80
CA LYS A 8 -2.04 -15.56 9.07
C LYS A 8 -0.78 -15.32 9.90
N ASN A 9 -0.93 -15.26 11.22
CA ASN A 9 0.17 -15.10 12.18
C ASN A 9 1.01 -13.83 11.96
N ALA A 10 0.38 -12.76 11.48
CA ALA A 10 1.01 -11.47 11.29
C ALA A 10 0.29 -10.36 12.08
N SER A 11 1.06 -9.38 12.53
CA SER A 11 0.52 -8.18 13.18
C SER A 11 0.04 -7.18 12.13
N THR A 12 -1.11 -6.55 12.39
CA THR A 12 -1.57 -5.42 11.57
C THR A 12 -0.56 -4.27 11.68
N PRO A 13 -0.17 -3.62 10.56
CA PRO A 13 0.71 -2.46 10.60
C PRO A 13 0.21 -1.39 11.55
N SER A 14 1.12 -0.82 12.34
CA SER A 14 0.78 0.20 13.32
C SER A 14 1.77 1.36 13.25
N TYR A 15 1.26 2.56 13.53
CA TYR A 15 2.04 3.78 13.54
C TYR A 15 1.71 4.61 14.78
N ALA A 16 2.73 4.99 15.53
CA ALA A 16 2.64 5.90 16.66
C ALA A 16 3.40 7.18 16.32
N ALA A 17 2.81 8.32 16.67
CA ALA A 17 3.46 9.62 16.52
C ALA A 17 3.40 10.39 17.84
N VAL A 18 4.50 11.07 18.16
CA VAL A 18 4.57 12.04 19.24
C VAL A 18 4.51 13.42 18.62
N MET A 19 3.57 14.24 19.07
CA MET A 19 3.33 15.59 18.56
C MET A 19 3.76 16.62 19.60
N ASP A 20 4.27 17.78 19.16
CA ASP A 20 4.46 18.94 20.02
C ASP A 20 3.14 19.69 20.27
N SER A 21 3.18 20.70 21.15
CA SER A 21 1.99 21.52 21.46
C SER A 21 1.51 22.41 20.32
N ARG A 22 2.29 22.53 19.23
CA ARG A 22 1.93 23.26 18.02
C ARG A 22 1.34 22.34 16.95
N GLY A 23 1.31 21.03 17.20
CA GLY A 23 0.83 20.02 16.26
C GLY A 23 1.90 19.50 15.29
N GLU A 24 3.18 19.78 15.53
CA GLU A 24 4.28 19.25 14.72
C GLU A 24 4.66 17.84 15.17
N CYS A 25 4.91 16.93 14.23
CA CYS A 25 5.36 15.57 14.54
C CYS A 25 6.83 15.60 14.96
N LEU A 26 7.10 15.26 16.23
CA LEU A 26 8.46 15.16 16.78
C LEU A 26 9.09 13.81 16.45
N ILE A 27 8.33 12.73 16.65
CA ILE A 27 8.81 11.35 16.49
C ILE A 27 7.71 10.53 15.83
N GLY A 28 8.09 9.73 14.83
CA GLY A 28 7.24 8.73 14.22
C GLY A 28 7.84 7.33 14.36
N LEU A 29 7.07 6.39 14.91
CA LEU A 29 7.45 4.97 15.00
C LEU A 29 6.43 4.13 14.23
N GLY A 30 6.90 3.35 13.26
CA GLY A 30 6.03 2.48 12.47
C GLY A 30 6.52 1.04 12.49
N ASP A 31 5.63 0.11 12.84
CA ASP A 31 5.76 -1.30 12.46
C ASP A 31 4.93 -1.51 11.20
N MET A 32 5.60 -1.45 10.05
CA MET A 32 4.97 -1.47 8.73
C MET A 32 5.34 -2.72 7.93
N ALA A 33 6.01 -3.70 8.55
CA ALA A 33 6.64 -4.82 7.86
C ALA A 33 5.65 -5.68 7.06
N LEU A 34 4.39 -5.79 7.50
CA LEU A 34 3.38 -6.60 6.80
C LEU A 34 3.07 -6.10 5.38
N HIS A 35 3.32 -4.82 5.07
CA HIS A 35 3.12 -4.31 3.71
C HIS A 35 4.01 -5.02 2.67
N ASN A 36 5.15 -5.59 3.10
CA ASN A 36 6.02 -6.38 2.23
C ASN A 36 5.33 -7.66 1.70
N ASN A 37 4.23 -8.09 2.32
CA ASN A 37 3.46 -9.26 1.90
C ASN A 37 2.41 -8.94 0.83
N ILE A 38 2.27 -7.68 0.41
CA ILE A 38 1.42 -7.30 -0.74
C ILE A 38 2.16 -7.73 -2.01
N SER A 39 2.09 -9.02 -2.31
CA SER A 39 2.85 -9.67 -3.39
C SER A 39 2.13 -9.64 -4.74
N ILE A 40 2.89 -9.87 -5.81
CA ILE A 40 2.36 -10.04 -7.17
C ILE A 40 1.37 -11.22 -7.23
N ASP A 41 1.66 -12.32 -6.54
CA ASP A 41 0.76 -13.48 -6.49
C ASP A 41 -0.58 -13.14 -5.84
N LEU A 42 -0.56 -12.29 -4.81
CA LEU A 42 -1.78 -11.83 -4.15
C LEU A 42 -2.64 -10.98 -5.07
N VAL A 43 -2.01 -10.12 -5.88
CA VAL A 43 -2.68 -9.33 -6.93
C VAL A 43 -3.26 -10.25 -8.00
N ASN A 44 -2.47 -11.19 -8.52
CA ASN A 44 -2.92 -12.10 -9.58
C ASN A 44 -4.08 -13.00 -9.14
N LYS A 45 -4.10 -13.40 -7.86
CA LYS A 45 -5.21 -14.16 -7.28
C LYS A 45 -6.56 -13.40 -7.34
N HIS A 46 -6.53 -12.07 -7.37
CA HIS A 46 -7.71 -11.20 -7.38
C HIS A 46 -7.71 -10.25 -8.59
N ILE A 47 -7.19 -10.73 -9.72
CA ILE A 47 -7.04 -9.92 -10.95
C ILE A 47 -8.39 -9.44 -11.51
N ASP A 48 -9.46 -10.19 -11.23
CA ASP A 48 -10.84 -9.86 -11.53
C ASP A 48 -11.26 -8.51 -10.91
N VAL A 49 -10.78 -8.22 -9.70
CA VAL A 49 -11.04 -6.93 -9.04
C VAL A 49 -10.44 -5.77 -9.84
N LEU A 50 -9.26 -5.93 -10.42
CA LEU A 50 -8.63 -4.91 -11.27
C LEU A 50 -9.33 -4.79 -12.63
N HIS A 51 -9.80 -5.91 -13.19
CA HIS A 51 -10.56 -5.94 -14.43
C HIS A 51 -11.87 -5.12 -14.32
N ASP A 52 -12.61 -5.31 -13.23
CA ASP A 52 -13.92 -4.69 -13.05
C ASP A 52 -13.84 -3.26 -12.50
N ALA A 53 -12.70 -2.86 -11.93
CA ALA A 53 -12.52 -1.53 -11.37
C ALA A 53 -12.53 -0.43 -12.47
N PRO A 54 -13.21 0.71 -12.24
CA PRO A 54 -13.16 1.85 -13.17
C PRO A 54 -11.89 2.71 -13.01
N LEU A 55 -11.21 2.60 -11.87
CA LEU A 55 -9.99 3.33 -11.51
C LEU A 55 -9.21 2.49 -10.50
N VAL A 56 -7.88 2.45 -10.63
CA VAL A 56 -7.00 1.79 -9.65
C VAL A 56 -6.20 2.84 -8.89
N VAL A 57 -6.32 2.81 -7.55
CA VAL A 57 -5.58 3.69 -6.64
C VAL A 57 -4.57 2.84 -5.86
N LEU A 58 -3.30 3.20 -5.94
CA LEU A 58 -2.21 2.51 -5.25
C LEU A 58 -1.63 3.36 -4.13
N ASP A 59 -1.44 2.75 -2.97
CA ASP A 59 -0.77 3.35 -1.82
C ASP A 59 0.76 3.20 -1.91
N GLY A 60 1.48 4.17 -1.35
CA GLY A 60 2.96 4.19 -1.35
C GLY A 60 3.61 3.12 -0.47
N ASN A 61 2.86 2.45 0.41
CA ASN A 61 3.38 1.37 1.24
C ASN A 61 3.46 0.03 0.49
N VAL A 62 2.90 -0.08 -0.73
CA VAL A 62 2.98 -1.30 -1.54
C VAL A 62 4.40 -1.51 -2.09
N PRO A 63 4.97 -2.74 -2.06
CA PRO A 63 6.28 -3.02 -2.62
C PRO A 63 6.39 -2.59 -4.08
N GLN A 64 7.52 -1.97 -4.44
CA GLN A 64 7.71 -1.38 -5.77
C GLN A 64 7.53 -2.38 -6.91
N ALA A 65 7.97 -3.64 -6.74
CA ALA A 65 7.76 -4.69 -7.71
C ALA A 65 6.26 -4.99 -7.95
N THR A 66 5.46 -5.01 -6.89
CA THR A 66 4.01 -5.19 -6.98
C THR A 66 3.33 -3.97 -7.59
N VAL A 67 3.77 -2.76 -7.26
CA VAL A 67 3.27 -1.52 -7.91
C VAL A 67 3.50 -1.59 -9.42
N ASN A 68 4.72 -1.91 -9.85
CA ASN A 68 5.04 -2.02 -11.28
C ASN A 68 4.14 -3.06 -11.97
N HIS A 69 3.96 -4.22 -11.36
CA HIS A 69 3.07 -5.26 -11.89
C HIS A 69 1.63 -4.79 -12.04
N VAL A 70 1.08 -4.08 -11.04
CA VAL A 70 -0.29 -3.53 -11.14
C VAL A 70 -0.39 -2.48 -12.25
N LEU A 71 0.61 -1.60 -12.40
CA LEU A 71 0.64 -0.61 -13.48
C LEU A 71 0.66 -1.29 -14.86
N ASP A 72 1.49 -2.32 -15.04
CA ASP A 72 1.56 -3.10 -16.29
C ASP A 72 0.22 -3.80 -16.60
N VAL A 73 -0.50 -4.25 -15.58
CA VAL A 73 -1.86 -4.80 -15.71
C VAL A 73 -2.84 -3.71 -16.13
N CYS A 74 -2.85 -2.55 -15.44
CA CYS A 74 -3.77 -1.44 -15.71
C CYS A 74 -3.59 -0.90 -17.14
N GLN A 75 -2.34 -0.77 -17.58
CA GLN A 75 -2.01 -0.35 -18.94
C GLN A 75 -2.60 -1.30 -20.00
N ARG A 76 -2.46 -2.63 -19.79
CA ARG A 76 -3.04 -3.64 -20.70
C ARG A 76 -4.56 -3.64 -20.69
N LEU A 77 -5.16 -3.32 -19.55
CA LEU A 77 -6.62 -3.22 -19.37
C LEU A 77 -7.19 -1.84 -19.75
N GLN A 78 -6.34 -0.90 -20.17
CA GLN A 78 -6.71 0.50 -20.48
C GLN A 78 -7.46 1.18 -19.33
N LYS A 79 -7.04 0.92 -18.09
CA LYS A 79 -7.61 1.52 -16.89
C LYS A 79 -6.83 2.79 -16.52
N PRO A 80 -7.49 3.83 -15.99
CA PRO A 80 -6.79 4.94 -15.34
C PRO A 80 -6.12 4.47 -14.03
N GLU A 81 -4.93 5.02 -13.74
CA GLU A 81 -4.18 4.75 -12.51
C GLU A 81 -3.83 6.03 -11.72
N TRP A 82 -3.81 5.93 -10.39
CA TRP A 82 -3.30 6.97 -9.49
C TRP A 82 -2.38 6.35 -8.43
N LYS A 83 -1.13 6.84 -8.35
CA LYS A 83 -0.17 6.44 -7.32
C LYS A 83 -0.04 7.52 -6.26
N ASN A 84 -0.31 7.18 -5.00
CA ASN A 84 -0.03 8.05 -3.87
C ASN A 84 1.45 7.91 -3.48
N ILE A 85 2.25 8.96 -3.67
CA ILE A 85 3.66 9.00 -3.29
C ILE A 85 3.73 9.41 -1.81
N GLN A 86 3.64 8.46 -0.89
CA GLN A 86 4.02 8.74 0.51
C GLN A 86 5.56 8.78 0.61
N SER A 87 6.11 9.91 1.07
CA SER A 87 7.52 10.00 1.40
C SER A 87 7.81 9.21 2.68
N GLN A 88 8.72 8.23 2.62
CA GLN A 88 9.25 7.52 3.78
C GLN A 88 10.18 8.40 4.66
N ILE A 89 10.16 9.73 4.53
CA ILE A 89 10.82 10.63 5.48
C ILE A 89 9.85 10.88 6.63
N LYS A 90 9.76 9.90 7.54
CA LYS A 90 9.18 10.10 8.87
C LYS A 90 10.34 10.48 9.76
N THR A 91 10.64 11.78 9.81
CA THR A 91 11.80 12.36 10.50
C THR A 91 12.02 11.68 11.86
N VAL A 92 13.09 10.88 11.95
CA VAL A 92 13.78 10.63 13.20
C VAL A 92 14.80 11.76 13.30
N ARG A 93 14.53 12.73 14.17
CA ARG A 93 15.58 13.59 14.72
C ARG A 93 15.99 13.04 16.07
#